data_AF-B7GR61-F1
#
_entry.id   AF-B7GR61-F1
#
_cell.length_a   1.000
_cell.length_b   1.000
_cell.length_c   1.000
_cell.angle_alpha   90.00
_cell.angle_beta   90.00
_cell.angle_gamma   90.00
#
_symmetry.space_group_name_H-M   'P 1'
#
loop_
_entity.id
_entity.type
_entity.pdbx_description
1 polymer ?
#
loop_
_entity_poly.entity_id
_entity_poly.type
_entity_poly.pdbx_seq_one_letter_code
_entity_poly.pdbx_strand_id
1 'polypeptide(L)'
;MVMDRNNRSHKPKGTPDGGRFETGDTGGASGDVAAPGMDPATCLTVRGFDDANRRMDGWYGRLAGLEKSGDDHDIRRIRGWSAAFDRWQRIHGDEVGAFVARRGDLISSDREAAAFMLARRDVLRKTYPEFGELDRRVDGEIRRLEREPKPSREYVDAIDAFESYSRTHADEIAAYEEKRGKELSSAREAAAYMLAKAGLLNESIRRGNMLALADEHDWGALGDRIAEGDGAQQYSHALAGRYGLDPEQERILMEDTDAHLGEERDPGQAAREMDRRYRLAARLLGNID
;
A
#
# COMPACT_ATOMS: atom_id res chain seq x y z
N MET A 1 -16.35 21.05 32.72
CA MET A 1 -15.54 19.84 32.52
C MET A 1 -15.85 19.31 31.13
N VAL A 2 -14.87 19.30 30.24
CA VAL A 2 -15.01 18.78 28.86
C VAL A 2 -14.86 17.27 28.94
N MET A 3 -15.91 16.53 28.58
CA MET A 3 -15.85 15.07 28.53
C MET A 3 -15.05 14.64 27.29
N ASP A 4 -14.00 13.84 27.53
CA ASP A 4 -13.25 13.14 26.49
C ASP A 4 -14.16 12.08 25.85
N ARG A 5 -14.57 12.31 24.60
CA ARG A 5 -15.42 11.40 23.83
C ARG A 5 -14.64 10.28 23.13
N ASN A 6 -13.31 10.26 23.24
CA ASN A 6 -12.42 9.36 22.48
C ASN A 6 -11.88 8.19 23.31
N ASN A 7 -12.59 7.75 24.35
CA ASN A 7 -12.13 6.66 25.19
C ASN A 7 -13.12 5.50 25.19
N ARG A 8 -12.93 4.53 24.28
CA ARG A 8 -13.68 3.27 24.22
C ARG A 8 -13.28 2.25 25.30
N SER A 9 -12.55 2.67 26.34
CA SER A 9 -12.06 1.79 27.41
C SER A 9 -13.11 1.41 28.48
N HIS A 10 -14.36 1.88 28.38
CA HIS A 10 -15.40 1.52 29.33
C HIS A 10 -16.18 0.29 28.87
N LYS A 11 -15.83 -0.89 29.40
CA LYS A 11 -16.78 -2.01 29.48
C LYS A 11 -18.08 -1.52 30.15
N PRO A 12 -19.27 -1.81 29.61
CA PRO A 12 -20.49 -1.65 30.39
C PRO A 12 -20.47 -2.65 31.54
N LYS A 13 -20.43 -2.15 32.78
CA LYS A 13 -20.80 -2.95 33.95
C LYS A 13 -22.32 -3.07 33.94
N GLY A 14 -22.81 -4.31 33.88
CA GLY A 14 -24.21 -4.63 34.08
C GLY A 14 -24.87 -5.19 32.83
N THR A 15 -25.14 -6.49 32.85
CA THR A 15 -26.26 -7.08 32.13
C THR A 15 -27.54 -6.39 32.58
N PRO A 16 -28.36 -5.83 31.69
CA PRO A 16 -29.76 -5.61 31.99
C PRO A 16 -30.50 -6.92 31.73
N ASP A 17 -31.18 -7.40 32.76
CA ASP A 17 -32.10 -8.52 32.73
C ASP A 17 -33.12 -8.45 31.58
N GLY A 18 -33.37 -9.61 30.97
CA GLY A 18 -34.68 -10.05 30.51
C GLY A 18 -35.51 -9.10 29.64
N GLY A 19 -35.36 -9.23 28.31
CA GLY A 19 -36.35 -8.76 27.35
C GLY A 19 -36.50 -9.77 26.21
N ARG A 20 -37.54 -10.60 26.27
CA ARG A 20 -37.95 -11.52 25.20
C ARG A 20 -38.31 -10.70 23.96
N PHE A 21 -37.65 -10.95 22.83
CA PHE A 21 -38.23 -10.67 21.52
C PHE A 21 -38.89 -11.95 21.04
N GLU A 22 -40.19 -11.86 20.78
CA GLU A 22 -41.01 -12.93 20.23
C GLU A 22 -40.48 -13.34 18.85
N THR A 23 -40.30 -14.65 18.66
CA THR A 23 -40.03 -15.30 17.39
C THR A 23 -41.27 -15.23 16.50
N GLY A 24 -41.27 -14.32 15.53
CA GLY A 24 -42.14 -14.37 14.37
C GLY A 24 -41.46 -15.16 13.25
N ASP A 25 -41.87 -16.42 13.07
CA ASP A 25 -41.49 -17.26 11.94
C ASP A 25 -41.91 -16.62 10.61
N THR A 26 -40.92 -16.24 9.80
CA THR A 26 -41.03 -16.32 8.34
C THR A 26 -39.68 -16.74 7.79
N GLY A 27 -39.50 -18.06 7.65
CA GLY A 27 -38.45 -18.64 6.85
C GLY A 27 -38.67 -18.27 5.38
N GLY A 28 -37.68 -17.60 4.79
CA GLY A 28 -37.60 -17.32 3.37
C GLY A 28 -36.15 -17.01 3.06
N ALA A 29 -35.44 -17.99 2.51
CA ALA A 29 -34.06 -17.85 2.04
C ALA A 29 -33.96 -16.66 1.06
N SER A 30 -33.25 -15.61 1.43
CA SER A 30 -32.88 -14.53 0.51
C SER A 30 -31.50 -14.85 -0.05
N GLY A 31 -31.49 -15.36 -1.28
CA GLY A 31 -30.31 -15.58 -2.09
C GLY A 31 -29.55 -14.29 -2.38
N ASP A 32 -28.35 -14.47 -2.92
CA ASP A 32 -27.38 -13.45 -3.30
C ASP A 32 -28.03 -12.23 -3.96
N VAL A 33 -28.07 -11.11 -3.23
CA VAL A 33 -28.34 -9.78 -3.80
C VAL A 33 -27.18 -8.89 -3.42
N ALA A 34 -26.25 -8.71 -4.37
CA ALA A 34 -25.33 -7.58 -4.33
C ALA A 34 -26.16 -6.29 -4.33
N ALA A 35 -25.89 -5.39 -3.37
CA ALA A 35 -26.55 -4.09 -3.31
C ALA A 35 -26.29 -3.30 -4.61
N PRO A 36 -27.32 -2.71 -5.25
CA PRO A 36 -27.14 -2.04 -6.53
C PRO A 36 -26.41 -0.71 -6.33
N GLY A 37 -25.28 -0.54 -7.03
CA GLY A 37 -24.50 0.71 -7.08
C GLY A 37 -23.07 0.61 -6.55
N MET A 38 -22.65 -0.55 -6.05
CA MET A 38 -21.27 -0.74 -5.58
C MET A 38 -20.36 -1.12 -6.74
N ASP A 39 -19.23 -0.43 -6.91
CA ASP A 39 -18.14 -0.94 -7.74
C ASP A 39 -17.62 -2.24 -7.07
N PRO A 40 -17.74 -3.40 -7.73
CA PRO A 40 -17.27 -4.68 -7.18
C PRO A 40 -15.76 -4.69 -6.90
N ALA A 41 -15.00 -3.70 -7.39
CA ALA A 41 -13.59 -3.51 -7.11
C ALA A 41 -13.30 -2.96 -5.69
N THR A 42 -14.24 -2.24 -5.09
CA THR A 42 -14.05 -1.57 -3.77
C THR A 42 -14.49 -2.45 -2.60
N CYS A 43 -15.36 -3.44 -2.87
CA CYS A 43 -15.87 -4.33 -1.85
C CYS A 43 -14.80 -5.36 -1.47
N LEU A 44 -14.58 -5.59 -0.17
CA LEU A 44 -13.89 -6.78 0.32
C LEU A 44 -14.71 -7.99 -0.12
N THR A 45 -14.43 -8.51 -1.32
CA THR A 45 -15.06 -9.73 -1.82
C THR A 45 -14.90 -10.84 -0.79
N VAL A 46 -15.74 -11.88 -0.86
CA VAL A 46 -15.66 -13.07 0.02
C VAL A 46 -14.22 -13.62 0.15
N ARG A 47 -13.38 -13.43 -0.88
CA ARG A 47 -11.96 -13.81 -0.92
C ARG A 47 -11.03 -12.88 -0.14
N GLY A 48 -11.39 -11.61 0.02
CA GLY A 48 -10.69 -10.61 0.84
C GLY A 48 -10.99 -10.73 2.33
N PHE A 49 -12.15 -11.28 2.71
CA PHE A 49 -12.55 -11.42 4.12
C PHE A 49 -11.56 -12.26 4.94
N ASP A 50 -11.24 -13.48 4.50
CA ASP A 50 -10.35 -14.38 5.27
C ASP A 50 -8.92 -13.81 5.37
N ASP A 51 -8.44 -13.12 4.34
CA ASP A 51 -7.13 -12.45 4.37
C ASP A 51 -7.16 -11.22 5.29
N ALA A 52 -8.22 -10.43 5.24
CA ALA A 52 -8.41 -9.28 6.13
C ALA A 52 -8.52 -9.73 7.60
N ASN A 53 -9.31 -10.76 7.90
CA ASN A 53 -9.47 -11.26 9.26
C ASN A 53 -8.15 -11.80 9.83
N ARG A 54 -7.42 -12.62 9.04
CA ARG A 54 -6.09 -13.11 9.43
C ARG A 54 -5.08 -11.98 9.66
N ARG A 55 -5.09 -10.96 8.80
CA ARG A 55 -4.22 -9.77 8.96
C ARG A 55 -4.62 -8.93 10.16
N MET A 56 -5.92 -8.82 10.45
CA MET A 56 -6.44 -8.10 11.60
C MET A 56 -5.95 -8.72 12.90
N ASP A 57 -6.00 -10.04 13.04
CA ASP A 57 -5.43 -10.74 14.21
C ASP A 57 -3.94 -10.45 14.38
N GLY A 58 -3.18 -10.51 13.27
CA GLY A 58 -1.76 -10.18 13.27
C GLY A 58 -1.48 -8.72 13.66
N TRP A 59 -2.28 -7.78 13.17
CA TRP A 59 -2.19 -6.36 13.56
C TRP A 59 -2.58 -6.15 15.01
N TYR A 60 -3.64 -6.79 15.49
CA TYR A 60 -4.08 -6.69 16.88
C TYR A 60 -2.97 -7.11 17.85
N GLY A 61 -2.29 -8.22 17.56
CA GLY A 61 -1.12 -8.66 18.33
C GLY A 61 0.06 -7.67 18.28
N ARG A 62 0.38 -7.13 17.10
CA ARG A 62 1.42 -6.09 16.95
C ARG A 62 1.09 -4.83 17.74
N LEU A 63 -0.13 -4.32 17.60
CA LEU A 63 -0.59 -3.13 18.30
C LEU A 63 -0.62 -3.34 19.82
N ALA A 64 -0.94 -4.55 20.29
CA ALA A 64 -0.84 -4.89 21.71
C ALA A 64 0.60 -4.81 22.23
N GLY A 65 1.59 -5.19 21.41
CA GLY A 65 3.01 -5.01 21.72
C GLY A 65 3.41 -3.55 21.80
N LEU A 66 2.91 -2.72 20.87
CA LEU A 66 3.13 -1.28 20.87
C LEU A 66 2.49 -0.58 22.07
N GLU A 67 1.26 -0.95 22.47
CA GLU A 67 0.66 -0.38 23.68
C GLU A 67 1.42 -0.75 24.96
N LYS A 68 2.02 -1.95 25.00
CA LYS A 68 2.87 -2.37 26.13
C LYS A 68 4.21 -1.62 26.18
N SER A 69 4.70 -1.09 25.05
CA SER A 69 5.92 -0.26 25.03
C SER A 69 5.70 1.03 25.83
N GLY A 70 4.46 1.52 25.87
CA GLY A 70 4.09 2.76 26.54
C GLY A 70 4.59 4.01 25.80
N ASP A 71 5.09 3.88 24.57
CA ASP A 71 5.53 5.03 23.78
C ASP A 71 4.31 5.86 23.33
N ASP A 72 4.31 7.14 23.69
CA ASP A 72 3.29 8.10 23.27
C ASP A 72 3.14 8.16 21.75
N HIS A 73 4.22 7.92 20.99
CA HIS A 73 4.18 7.85 19.54
C HIS A 73 3.29 6.70 19.05
N ASP A 74 3.50 5.51 19.61
CA ASP A 74 2.74 4.31 19.27
C ASP A 74 1.26 4.43 19.64
N ILE A 75 0.98 4.99 20.82
CA ILE A 75 -0.39 5.25 21.29
C ILE A 75 -1.10 6.24 20.35
N ARG A 76 -0.42 7.32 19.94
CA ARG A 76 -0.97 8.28 18.96
C ARG A 76 -1.27 7.62 17.63
N ARG A 77 -0.41 6.69 17.17
CA ARG A 77 -0.63 5.95 15.93
C ARG A 77 -1.89 5.09 15.99
N ILE A 78 -2.12 4.37 17.09
CA ILE A 78 -3.33 3.57 17.30
C ILE A 78 -4.57 4.45 17.31
N ARG A 79 -4.55 5.55 18.06
CA ARG A 79 -5.65 6.52 18.09
C ARG A 79 -5.94 7.11 16.71
N GLY A 80 -4.90 7.41 15.93
CA GLY A 80 -5.04 7.92 14.57
C GLY A 80 -5.80 6.97 13.65
N TRP A 81 -5.51 5.67 13.73
CA TRP A 81 -6.20 4.64 12.94
C TRP A 81 -7.60 4.33 13.47
N SER A 82 -7.82 4.35 14.80
CA SER A 82 -9.17 4.23 15.37
C SER A 82 -10.07 5.40 14.94
N ALA A 83 -9.55 6.64 14.98
CA ALA A 83 -10.30 7.80 14.50
C ALA A 83 -10.58 7.73 12.99
N ALA A 84 -9.68 7.14 12.21
CA ALA A 84 -9.89 6.90 10.78
C ALA A 84 -11.00 5.86 10.55
N PHE A 85 -11.03 4.79 11.34
CA PHE A 85 -12.14 3.83 11.34
C PHE A 85 -13.48 4.50 11.61
N ASP A 86 -13.57 5.40 12.59
CA ASP A 86 -14.83 6.09 12.92
C ASP A 86 -15.35 6.96 11.79
N ARG A 87 -14.45 7.58 11.02
CA ARG A 87 -14.83 8.34 9.82
C ARG A 87 -15.23 7.39 8.69
N TRP A 88 -14.44 6.35 8.47
CA TRP A 88 -14.68 5.34 7.45
C TRP A 88 -16.05 4.66 7.63
N GLN A 89 -16.36 4.21 8.85
CA GLN A 89 -17.60 3.52 9.18
C GLN A 89 -18.85 4.38 8.91
N ARG A 90 -18.76 5.71 8.97
CA ARG A 90 -19.91 6.58 8.66
C ARG A 90 -20.26 6.58 7.18
N ILE A 91 -19.28 6.32 6.32
CA ILE A 91 -19.44 6.36 4.85
C ILE A 91 -19.61 4.93 4.32
N HIS A 92 -18.87 3.96 4.85
CA HIS A 92 -18.79 2.57 4.41
C HIS A 92 -19.31 1.60 5.49
N GLY A 93 -20.42 1.96 6.14
CA GLY A 93 -20.97 1.20 7.27
C GLY A 93 -21.47 -0.20 6.89
N ASP A 94 -21.87 -0.37 5.64
CA ASP A 94 -22.25 -1.64 5.03
C ASP A 94 -21.07 -2.61 4.90
N GLU A 95 -19.90 -2.14 4.47
CA GLU A 95 -18.66 -2.95 4.43
C GLU A 95 -18.28 -3.45 5.83
N VAL A 96 -18.29 -2.54 6.82
CA VAL A 96 -17.99 -2.88 8.21
C VAL A 96 -19.03 -3.84 8.77
N GLY A 97 -20.31 -3.62 8.46
CA GLY A 97 -21.42 -4.48 8.86
C GLY A 97 -21.29 -5.89 8.29
N ALA A 98 -20.95 -6.03 7.01
CA ALA A 98 -20.74 -7.32 6.36
C ALA A 98 -19.55 -8.07 6.97
N PHE A 99 -18.45 -7.36 7.26
CA PHE A 99 -17.28 -7.93 7.93
C PHE A 99 -17.65 -8.46 9.32
N VAL A 100 -18.31 -7.64 10.14
CA VAL A 100 -18.73 -7.99 11.51
C VAL A 100 -19.75 -9.15 11.51
N ALA A 101 -20.72 -9.13 10.60
CA ALA A 101 -21.71 -10.20 10.48
C ALA A 101 -21.07 -11.56 10.16
N ARG A 102 -20.00 -11.55 9.35
CA ARG A 102 -19.27 -12.76 8.98
C ARG A 102 -18.26 -13.21 10.03
N ARG A 103 -17.62 -12.27 10.75
CA ARG A 103 -16.72 -12.56 11.86
C ARG A 103 -17.46 -13.09 13.09
N GLY A 104 -18.70 -12.64 13.30
CA GLY A 104 -19.58 -13.06 14.40
C GLY A 104 -19.43 -12.22 15.68
N ASP A 105 -18.60 -11.18 15.68
CA ASP A 105 -18.38 -10.26 16.78
C ASP A 105 -18.14 -8.81 16.30
N LEU A 106 -18.52 -7.85 17.15
CA LEU A 106 -18.37 -6.43 16.86
C LEU A 106 -16.91 -5.97 17.00
N ILE A 107 -16.52 -4.93 16.26
CA ILE A 107 -15.30 -4.17 16.55
C ILE A 107 -15.55 -3.34 17.81
N SER A 108 -14.90 -3.71 18.91
CA SER A 108 -15.27 -3.29 20.26
C SER A 108 -14.24 -2.37 20.94
N SER A 109 -13.05 -2.23 20.34
CA SER A 109 -11.95 -1.44 20.92
C SER A 109 -11.22 -0.59 19.88
N ASP A 110 -10.54 0.47 20.32
CA ASP A 110 -9.71 1.31 19.45
C ASP A 110 -8.59 0.52 18.77
N ARG A 111 -8.04 -0.49 19.48
CA ARG A 111 -7.03 -1.38 18.94
C ARG A 111 -7.60 -2.27 17.83
N GLU A 112 -8.80 -2.82 18.01
CA GLU A 112 -9.48 -3.59 16.96
C GLU A 112 -9.83 -2.71 15.75
N ALA A 113 -10.34 -1.49 15.99
CA ALA A 113 -10.64 -0.53 14.94
C ALA A 113 -9.38 -0.19 14.12
N ALA A 114 -8.27 0.08 14.80
CA ALA A 114 -6.98 0.31 14.15
C ALA A 114 -6.48 -0.92 13.38
N ALA A 115 -6.59 -2.11 13.98
CA ALA A 115 -6.18 -3.36 13.35
C ALA A 115 -7.00 -3.67 12.09
N PHE A 116 -8.32 -3.43 12.12
CA PHE A 116 -9.20 -3.56 10.96
C PHE A 116 -8.76 -2.65 9.81
N MET A 117 -8.53 -1.36 10.07
CA MET A 117 -8.13 -0.42 9.02
C MET A 117 -6.77 -0.77 8.42
N LEU A 118 -5.81 -1.19 9.25
CA LEU A 118 -4.49 -1.63 8.79
C LEU A 118 -4.57 -2.93 7.97
N ALA A 119 -5.43 -3.88 8.39
CA ALA A 119 -5.66 -5.10 7.64
C ALA A 119 -6.30 -4.84 6.28
N ARG A 120 -7.33 -3.97 6.23
CA ARG A 120 -7.97 -3.51 4.99
C ARG A 120 -6.94 -2.88 4.05
N ARG A 121 -6.13 -1.95 4.56
CA ARG A 121 -5.05 -1.30 3.81
C ARG A 121 -4.08 -2.32 3.21
N ASP A 122 -3.67 -3.32 4.00
CA ASP A 122 -2.77 -4.37 3.53
C ASP A 122 -3.37 -5.27 2.44
N VAL A 123 -4.68 -5.54 2.50
CA VAL A 123 -5.40 -6.22 1.42
C VAL A 123 -5.38 -5.36 0.16
N LEU A 124 -5.69 -4.06 0.27
CA LEU A 124 -5.69 -3.14 -0.87
C LEU A 124 -4.29 -2.95 -1.48
N ARG A 125 -3.23 -2.94 -0.67
CA ARG A 125 -1.84 -2.94 -1.16
C ARG A 125 -1.53 -4.14 -2.05
N LYS A 126 -2.17 -5.28 -1.79
CA LYS A 126 -2.00 -6.51 -2.56
C LYS A 126 -2.88 -6.51 -3.81
N THR A 127 -4.12 -6.03 -3.68
CA THR A 127 -5.08 -5.97 -4.79
C THR A 127 -4.70 -4.92 -5.84
N TYR A 128 -4.14 -3.79 -5.42
CA TYR A 128 -3.78 -2.67 -6.27
C TYR A 128 -2.27 -2.39 -6.16
N PRO A 129 -1.43 -2.98 -7.04
CA PRO A 129 0.02 -2.88 -6.94
C PRO A 129 0.56 -1.45 -6.93
N GLU A 130 0.02 -0.57 -7.80
CA GLU A 130 0.45 0.84 -7.90
C GLU A 130 0.18 1.61 -6.59
N PHE A 131 -1.03 1.46 -6.04
CA PHE A 131 -1.35 1.98 -4.72
C PHE A 131 -0.46 1.36 -3.66
N GLY A 132 -0.26 0.05 -3.72
CA GLY A 132 0.53 -0.69 -2.75
C GLY A 132 1.98 -0.25 -2.69
N GLU A 133 2.58 0.04 -3.83
CA GLU A 133 3.95 0.55 -3.93
C GLU A 133 4.04 1.99 -3.40
N LEU A 134 3.17 2.88 -3.87
CA LEU A 134 3.11 4.27 -3.39
C LEU A 134 2.94 4.31 -1.88
N ASP A 135 1.95 3.61 -1.34
CA ASP A 135 1.61 3.63 0.08
C ASP A 135 2.69 2.97 0.96
N ARG A 136 3.47 2.02 0.44
CA ARG A 136 4.68 1.48 1.11
C ARG A 136 5.81 2.51 1.15
N ARG A 137 6.02 3.26 0.06
CA ARG A 137 7.01 4.35 0.00
C ARG A 137 6.62 5.49 0.91
N VAL A 138 5.35 5.87 0.97
CA VAL A 138 4.84 6.86 1.92
C VAL A 138 5.14 6.45 3.37
N ASP A 139 4.90 5.18 3.74
CA ASP A 139 5.30 4.68 5.08
C ASP A 139 6.82 4.76 5.30
N GLY A 140 7.62 4.54 4.26
CA GLY A 140 9.08 4.69 4.28
C GLY A 140 9.50 6.13 4.55
N GLU A 141 8.97 7.08 3.77
CA GLU A 141 9.24 8.51 3.90
C GLU A 141 8.73 9.08 5.23
N ILE A 142 7.57 8.65 5.73
CA ILE A 142 7.11 9.03 7.08
C ILE A 142 8.16 8.64 8.13
N ARG A 143 8.64 7.39 8.11
CA ARG A 143 9.65 6.91 9.05
C ARG A 143 10.99 7.64 8.90
N ARG A 144 11.37 7.98 7.67
CA ARG A 144 12.57 8.79 7.39
C ARG A 144 12.44 10.18 8.01
N LEU A 145 11.35 10.88 7.72
CA LEU A 145 11.04 12.22 8.21
C LEU A 145 10.80 12.28 9.73
N GLU A 146 10.43 11.17 10.36
CA GLU A 146 10.35 11.06 11.83
C GLU A 146 11.73 10.99 12.51
N ARG A 147 12.73 10.43 11.81
CA ARG A 147 14.11 10.34 12.31
C ARG A 147 14.92 11.61 12.06
N GLU A 148 14.44 12.51 11.20
CA GLU A 148 15.10 13.77 10.91
C GLU A 148 14.95 14.74 12.10
N PRO A 149 16.06 15.20 12.72
CA PRO A 149 16.02 16.05 13.90
C PRO A 149 15.55 17.49 13.60
N LYS A 150 15.65 17.92 12.34
CA LYS A 150 15.19 19.24 11.85
C LYS A 150 14.59 19.08 10.46
N PRO A 151 13.55 19.87 10.12
CA PRO A 151 12.98 19.85 8.78
C PRO A 151 14.05 20.21 7.76
N SER A 152 14.31 19.29 6.83
CA SER A 152 15.21 19.48 5.71
C SER A 152 14.59 20.44 4.68
N ARG A 153 15.42 21.01 3.80
CA ARG A 153 14.92 21.80 2.66
C ARG A 153 14.00 20.95 1.77
N GLU A 154 14.39 19.70 1.53
CA GLU A 154 13.59 18.71 0.80
C GLU A 154 12.19 18.52 1.43
N TYR A 155 12.09 18.47 2.76
CA TYR A 155 10.81 18.40 3.46
C TYR A 155 9.93 19.63 3.23
N VAL A 156 10.51 20.83 3.28
CA VAL A 156 9.76 22.08 3.04
C VAL A 156 9.30 22.16 1.58
N ASP A 157 10.19 21.89 0.64
CA ASP A 157 9.89 21.90 -0.79
C ASP A 157 8.78 20.87 -1.12
N ALA A 158 8.76 19.73 -0.43
CA ALA A 158 7.71 18.70 -0.60
C ALA A 158 6.34 19.14 -0.07
N ILE A 159 6.28 19.94 1.00
CA ILE A 159 5.02 20.53 1.49
C ILE A 159 4.50 21.53 0.47
N ASP A 160 5.34 22.45 0.00
CA ASP A 160 4.95 23.46 -0.99
C ASP A 160 4.47 22.78 -2.29
N ALA A 161 5.15 21.71 -2.70
CA ALA A 161 4.73 20.88 -3.82
C ALA A 161 3.37 20.22 -3.57
N PHE A 162 3.11 19.70 -2.36
CA PHE A 162 1.82 19.11 -2.00
C PHE A 162 0.69 20.14 -2.06
N GLU A 163 0.91 21.35 -1.54
CA GLU A 163 -0.08 22.41 -1.57
C GLU A 163 -0.42 22.83 -3.00
N SER A 164 0.57 22.95 -3.87
CA SER A 164 0.35 23.21 -5.30
C SER A 164 -0.38 22.06 -5.98
N TYR A 165 0.05 20.83 -5.69
CA TYR A 165 -0.49 19.61 -6.29
C TYR A 165 -1.95 19.38 -5.88
N SER A 166 -2.30 19.58 -4.61
CA SER A 166 -3.66 19.41 -4.09
C SER A 166 -4.67 20.39 -4.68
N ARG A 167 -4.23 21.56 -5.16
CA ARG A 167 -5.11 22.50 -5.87
C ARG A 167 -5.51 22.03 -7.26
N THR A 168 -4.71 21.18 -7.88
CA THR A 168 -4.87 20.76 -9.29
C THR A 168 -5.27 19.29 -9.43
N HIS A 169 -4.96 18.46 -8.43
CA HIS A 169 -5.17 17.00 -8.46
C HIS A 169 -5.79 16.51 -7.14
N ALA A 170 -6.82 17.22 -6.67
CA ALA A 170 -7.52 16.89 -5.42
C ALA A 170 -8.19 15.50 -5.47
N ASP A 171 -8.65 15.10 -6.66
CA ASP A 171 -9.25 13.80 -6.97
C ASP A 171 -8.25 12.64 -6.80
N GLU A 172 -7.01 12.81 -7.27
CA GLU A 172 -5.96 11.80 -7.08
C GLU A 172 -5.62 11.60 -5.60
N ILE A 173 -5.57 12.70 -4.83
CA ILE A 173 -5.33 12.63 -3.38
C ILE A 173 -6.51 11.93 -2.70
N ALA A 174 -7.74 12.30 -3.03
CA ALA A 174 -8.94 11.69 -2.46
C ALA A 174 -8.98 10.17 -2.74
N ALA A 175 -8.68 9.76 -3.97
CA ALA A 175 -8.62 8.35 -4.34
C ALA A 175 -7.54 7.57 -3.58
N TYR A 176 -6.38 8.20 -3.34
CA TYR A 176 -5.33 7.62 -2.50
C TYR A 176 -5.78 7.49 -1.04
N GLU A 177 -6.37 8.54 -0.46
CA GLU A 177 -6.85 8.56 0.93
C GLU A 177 -7.97 7.56 1.17
N GLU A 178 -8.86 7.37 0.18
CA GLU A 178 -9.92 6.37 0.19
C GLU A 178 -9.36 4.93 0.23
N LYS A 179 -8.41 4.62 -0.65
CA LYS A 179 -7.73 3.31 -0.64
C LYS A 179 -6.94 3.11 0.65
N ARG A 180 -6.26 4.13 1.15
CA ARG A 180 -5.55 4.09 2.43
C ARG A 180 -6.50 3.96 3.62
N GLY A 181 -7.75 4.40 3.48
CA GLY A 181 -8.73 4.52 4.55
C GLY A 181 -8.36 5.59 5.58
N LYS A 182 -7.47 6.52 5.23
CA LYS A 182 -6.95 7.56 6.13
C LYS A 182 -6.41 8.75 5.35
N GLU A 183 -6.99 9.91 5.63
CA GLU A 183 -6.53 11.22 5.15
C GLU A 183 -5.05 11.51 5.49
N LEU A 184 -4.40 12.28 4.63
CA LEU A 184 -3.07 12.87 4.81
C LEU A 184 -3.20 14.08 5.77
N SER A 185 -3.38 13.76 7.04
CA SER A 185 -3.79 14.71 8.09
C SER A 185 -2.68 15.62 8.64
N SER A 186 -1.42 15.41 8.23
CA SER A 186 -0.28 16.16 8.75
C SER A 186 0.67 16.59 7.65
N ALA A 187 1.39 17.70 7.87
CA ALA A 187 2.42 18.18 6.96
C ALA A 187 3.47 17.10 6.64
N ARG A 188 3.77 16.22 7.61
CA ARG A 188 4.68 15.09 7.40
C ARG A 188 4.10 14.03 6.46
N GLU A 189 2.83 13.67 6.62
CA GLU A 189 2.17 12.73 5.72
C GLU A 189 2.04 13.31 4.30
N ALA A 190 1.72 14.60 4.17
CA ALA A 190 1.68 15.32 2.91
C ALA A 190 3.05 15.36 2.21
N ALA A 191 4.11 15.72 2.94
CA ALA A 191 5.48 15.70 2.42
C ALA A 191 5.90 14.28 1.99
N ALA A 192 5.63 13.28 2.83
CA ALA A 192 5.94 11.89 2.51
C ALA A 192 5.22 11.38 1.27
N TYR A 193 3.95 11.77 1.07
CA TYR A 193 3.21 11.49 -0.14
C TYR A 193 3.88 12.09 -1.38
N MET A 194 4.27 13.35 -1.34
CA MET A 194 4.93 14.00 -2.48
C MET A 194 6.32 13.45 -2.76
N LEU A 195 7.11 13.16 -1.74
CA LEU A 195 8.44 12.55 -1.90
C LEU A 195 8.33 11.14 -2.49
N ALA A 196 7.39 10.33 -2.00
CA ALA A 196 7.13 9.01 -2.56
C ALA A 196 6.70 9.08 -4.03
N LYS A 197 5.80 10.01 -4.37
CA LYS A 197 5.33 10.22 -5.74
C LYS A 197 6.43 10.72 -6.68
N ALA A 198 7.25 11.67 -6.22
CA ALA A 198 8.41 12.17 -6.96
C ALA A 198 9.45 11.06 -7.17
N GLY A 199 9.69 10.21 -6.16
CA GLY A 199 10.56 9.05 -6.26
C GLY A 199 10.12 8.07 -7.34
N LEU A 200 8.82 7.71 -7.35
CA LEU A 200 8.24 6.85 -8.39
C LEU A 200 8.37 7.44 -9.80
N LEU A 201 8.12 8.74 -9.94
CA LEU A 201 8.25 9.43 -11.22
C LEU A 201 9.71 9.42 -11.71
N ASN A 202 10.66 9.73 -10.82
CA ASN A 202 12.09 9.74 -11.16
C ASN A 202 12.58 8.36 -11.60
N GLU A 203 12.14 7.30 -10.93
CA GLU A 203 12.46 5.93 -11.33
C GLU A 203 11.83 5.55 -12.67
N SER A 204 10.58 5.95 -12.91
CA SER A 204 9.95 5.75 -14.22
C SER A 204 10.73 6.43 -15.34
N ILE A 205 11.16 7.68 -15.13
CA ILE A 205 11.97 8.43 -16.09
C ILE A 205 13.32 7.76 -16.30
N ARG A 206 14.00 7.32 -15.23
CA ARG A 206 15.28 6.60 -15.34
C ARG A 206 15.14 5.32 -16.16
N ARG A 207 14.13 4.51 -15.88
CA ARG A 207 13.84 3.28 -16.64
C ARG A 207 13.59 3.58 -18.11
N GLY A 208 12.75 4.58 -18.42
CA GLY A 208 12.52 5.01 -19.80
C GLY A 208 13.80 5.47 -20.50
N ASN A 209 14.63 6.24 -19.81
CA ASN A 209 15.91 6.70 -20.36
C ASN A 209 16.92 5.55 -20.57
N MET A 210 16.86 4.48 -19.77
CA MET A 210 17.68 3.28 -19.99
C MET A 210 17.20 2.49 -21.22
N LEU A 211 15.88 2.35 -21.41
CA LEU A 211 15.32 1.71 -22.60
C LEU A 211 15.65 2.49 -23.88
N ALA A 212 15.63 3.83 -23.82
CA ALA A 212 16.02 4.67 -24.95
C ALA A 212 17.48 4.44 -25.37
N LEU A 213 18.41 4.32 -24.41
CA LEU A 213 19.81 3.98 -24.72
C LEU A 213 19.95 2.59 -25.36
N ALA A 214 19.16 1.61 -24.90
CA ALA A 214 19.13 0.28 -25.50
C ALA A 214 18.63 0.32 -26.96
N ASP A 215 17.61 1.13 -27.24
CA ASP A 215 17.03 1.32 -28.58
C ASP A 215 17.99 2.04 -29.53
N GLU A 216 18.73 3.03 -29.03
CA GLU A 216 19.78 3.73 -29.77
C GLU A 216 21.07 2.90 -29.91
N HIS A 217 21.12 1.72 -29.28
CA HIS A 217 22.29 0.87 -29.20
C HIS A 217 23.52 1.57 -28.58
N ASP A 218 23.28 2.55 -27.70
CA ASP A 218 24.33 3.19 -26.90
C ASP A 218 24.60 2.36 -25.64
N TRP A 219 25.18 1.20 -25.89
CA TRP A 219 25.45 0.20 -24.87
C TRP A 219 26.48 0.66 -23.84
N GLY A 220 27.44 1.52 -24.23
CA GLY A 220 28.42 2.07 -23.30
C GLY A 220 27.76 2.93 -22.23
N ALA A 221 26.98 3.93 -22.65
CA ALA A 221 26.26 4.80 -21.72
C ALA A 221 25.22 4.03 -20.87
N LEU A 222 24.59 3.01 -21.44
CA LEU A 222 23.67 2.14 -20.71
C LEU A 222 24.40 1.29 -19.67
N GLY A 223 25.56 0.74 -20.04
CA GLY A 223 26.42 -0.04 -19.14
C GLY A 223 26.87 0.79 -17.94
N ASP A 224 27.30 2.03 -18.16
CA ASP A 224 27.67 2.95 -17.08
C ASP A 224 26.50 3.18 -16.12
N ARG A 225 25.28 3.40 -16.64
CA ARG A 225 24.08 3.56 -15.81
C ARG A 225 23.67 2.30 -15.05
N ILE A 226 23.87 1.13 -15.64
CA ILE A 226 23.59 -0.16 -14.99
C ILE A 226 24.55 -0.41 -13.83
N ALA A 227 25.82 0.00 -13.97
CA ALA A 227 26.84 -0.14 -12.93
C ALA A 227 26.65 0.80 -11.73
N GLU A 228 25.79 1.83 -11.84
CA GLU A 228 25.52 2.79 -10.78
C GLU A 228 24.41 2.34 -9.82
N GLY A 229 24.75 2.08 -8.56
CA GLY A 229 23.77 1.80 -7.50
C GLY A 229 22.85 0.63 -7.84
N ASP A 230 21.54 0.89 -7.86
CA ASP A 230 20.51 -0.11 -8.21
C ASP A 230 20.24 -0.18 -9.74
N GLY A 231 21.17 0.29 -10.57
CA GLY A 231 21.01 0.42 -12.03
C GLY A 231 20.67 -0.88 -12.74
N ALA A 232 21.31 -1.98 -12.37
CA ALA A 232 21.01 -3.32 -12.92
C ALA A 232 19.57 -3.76 -12.62
N GLN A 233 19.11 -3.59 -11.38
CA GLN A 233 17.73 -3.90 -11.00
C GLN A 233 16.72 -3.00 -11.72
N GLN A 234 17.02 -1.70 -11.85
CA GLN A 234 16.17 -0.74 -12.56
C GLN A 234 16.04 -1.11 -14.05
N TYR A 235 17.14 -1.51 -14.68
CA TYR A 235 17.12 -1.92 -16.08
C TYR A 235 16.43 -3.28 -16.27
N SER A 236 16.69 -4.25 -15.41
CA SER A 236 15.96 -5.53 -15.33
C SER A 236 14.45 -5.29 -15.30
N HIS A 237 13.99 -4.43 -14.39
CA HIS A 237 12.58 -4.12 -14.24
C HIS A 237 12.01 -3.37 -15.46
N ALA A 238 12.81 -2.51 -16.10
CA ALA A 238 12.44 -1.86 -17.35
C ALA A 238 12.28 -2.86 -18.51
N LEU A 239 13.18 -3.84 -18.62
CA LEU A 239 13.12 -4.90 -19.63
C LEU A 239 11.95 -5.87 -19.39
N ALA A 240 11.69 -6.25 -18.13
CA ALA A 240 10.54 -7.07 -17.78
C ALA A 240 9.23 -6.40 -18.24
N GLY A 241 9.07 -5.12 -17.93
CA GLY A 241 7.92 -4.32 -18.40
C GLY A 241 7.85 -4.23 -19.92
N ARG A 242 8.99 -4.02 -20.60
CA ARG A 242 9.08 -3.94 -22.06
C ARG A 242 8.65 -5.25 -22.75
N TYR A 243 9.05 -6.39 -22.19
CA TYR A 243 8.86 -7.70 -22.80
C TYR A 243 7.71 -8.52 -22.19
N GLY A 244 6.89 -7.89 -21.33
CA GLY A 244 5.71 -8.52 -20.73
C GLY A 244 6.03 -9.67 -19.79
N LEU A 245 7.19 -9.65 -19.12
CA LEU A 245 7.58 -10.69 -18.17
C LEU A 245 6.95 -10.43 -16.81
N ASP A 246 6.52 -11.50 -16.15
CA ASP A 246 5.98 -11.42 -14.79
C ASP A 246 7.11 -11.24 -13.73
N PRO A 247 6.78 -10.86 -12.48
CA PRO A 247 7.80 -10.63 -11.45
C PRO A 247 8.63 -11.87 -11.07
N GLU A 248 8.09 -13.08 -11.25
CA GLU A 248 8.84 -14.31 -10.98
C GLU A 248 9.86 -14.59 -12.09
N GLN A 249 9.48 -14.34 -13.34
CA GLN A 249 10.36 -14.41 -14.52
C GLN A 249 11.47 -13.36 -14.45
N GLU A 250 11.15 -12.11 -14.08
CA GLU A 250 12.15 -11.07 -13.83
C GLU A 250 13.16 -11.53 -12.78
N ARG A 251 12.69 -12.05 -11.65
CA ARG A 251 13.56 -12.51 -10.56
C ARG A 251 14.53 -13.60 -11.01
N ILE A 252 14.04 -14.59 -11.77
CA ILE A 252 14.89 -15.68 -12.28
C ILE A 252 15.98 -15.12 -13.21
N LEU A 253 15.64 -14.18 -14.09
CA LEU A 253 16.61 -13.57 -15.00
C LEU A 253 17.59 -12.64 -14.28
N MET A 254 17.15 -11.97 -13.21
CA MET A 254 18.02 -11.13 -12.38
C MET A 254 19.02 -11.97 -11.57
N GLU A 255 18.58 -13.08 -10.99
CA GLU A 255 19.48 -14.03 -10.29
C GLU A 255 20.59 -14.55 -11.21
N ASP A 256 20.26 -14.84 -12.48
CA ASP A 256 21.24 -15.21 -13.50
C ASP A 256 22.16 -14.04 -13.89
N THR A 257 21.60 -12.83 -14.00
CA THR A 257 22.35 -11.61 -14.32
C THR A 257 23.40 -11.30 -13.26
N ASP A 258 23.05 -11.36 -11.97
CA ASP A 258 23.98 -11.13 -10.86
C ASP A 258 25.14 -12.13 -10.86
N ALA A 259 24.88 -13.38 -11.26
CA ALA A 259 25.92 -14.40 -11.37
C ALA A 259 26.95 -14.10 -12.47
N HIS A 260 26.59 -13.32 -13.50
CA HIS A 260 27.42 -13.09 -14.69
C HIS A 260 27.96 -11.65 -14.79
N LEU A 261 27.32 -10.67 -14.15
CA LEU A 261 27.77 -9.27 -14.11
C LEU A 261 29.17 -9.11 -13.51
N GLY A 262 29.57 -9.99 -12.58
CA GLY A 262 30.91 -9.98 -11.99
C GLY A 262 32.03 -10.49 -12.89
N GLU A 263 31.70 -11.16 -14.00
CA GLU A 263 32.68 -11.75 -14.93
C GLU A 263 32.95 -10.86 -16.15
N GLU A 264 32.02 -9.98 -16.50
CA GLU A 264 32.08 -9.14 -17.70
C GLU A 264 32.80 -7.82 -17.43
N ARG A 265 33.98 -7.60 -18.03
CA ARG A 265 34.78 -6.38 -17.83
C ARG A 265 34.28 -5.16 -18.62
N ASP A 266 33.35 -5.36 -19.55
CA ASP A 266 32.75 -4.30 -20.37
C ASP A 266 31.28 -4.09 -19.97
N PRO A 267 30.96 -2.97 -19.28
CA PRO A 267 29.59 -2.65 -18.87
C PRO A 267 28.61 -2.63 -20.04
N GLY A 268 29.06 -2.23 -21.24
CA GLY A 268 28.20 -2.21 -22.42
C GLY A 268 27.90 -3.58 -22.98
N GLN A 269 28.82 -4.53 -22.81
CA GLN A 269 28.58 -5.92 -23.19
C GLN A 269 27.57 -6.58 -22.23
N ALA A 270 27.68 -6.30 -20.93
CA ALA A 270 26.72 -6.77 -19.94
C ALA A 270 25.29 -6.25 -20.21
N ALA A 271 25.15 -4.97 -20.56
CA ALA A 271 23.87 -4.35 -20.92
C ALA A 271 23.20 -5.01 -22.14
N ARG A 272 24.00 -5.33 -23.17
CA ARG A 272 23.54 -6.06 -24.38
C ARG A 272 23.06 -7.45 -24.05
N GLU A 273 23.83 -8.17 -23.25
CA GLU A 273 23.53 -9.55 -22.92
C GLU A 273 22.30 -9.66 -22.03
N MET A 274 22.11 -8.74 -21.07
CA MET A 274 20.85 -8.59 -20.34
C MET A 274 19.66 -8.39 -21.29
N ASP A 275 19.69 -7.41 -22.19
CA ASP A 275 18.59 -7.19 -23.15
C ASP A 275 18.31 -8.42 -24.01
N ARG A 276 19.36 -9.10 -24.49
CA ARG A 276 19.25 -10.31 -25.29
C ARG A 276 18.58 -11.45 -24.53
N ARG A 277 18.94 -11.67 -23.26
CA ARG A 277 18.36 -12.72 -22.41
C ARG A 277 16.88 -12.47 -22.15
N TYR A 278 16.53 -11.25 -21.78
CA TYR A 278 15.13 -10.85 -21.56
C TYR A 278 14.29 -11.02 -22.83
N ARG A 279 14.80 -10.58 -23.99
CA ARG A 279 14.14 -10.80 -25.28
C ARG A 279 13.98 -12.28 -25.63
N LEU A 280 15.02 -13.09 -25.41
CA LEU A 280 14.97 -14.52 -25.68
C LEU A 280 13.95 -15.23 -24.78
N ALA A 281 13.94 -14.92 -23.48
CA ALA A 281 12.97 -15.46 -22.54
C ALA A 281 11.54 -15.14 -22.97
N ALA A 282 11.29 -13.88 -23.35
CA ALA A 282 9.98 -13.45 -23.84
C ALA A 282 9.55 -14.18 -25.12
N ARG A 283 10.47 -14.43 -26.06
CA ARG A 283 10.19 -15.26 -27.25
C ARG A 283 9.86 -16.70 -26.90
N LEU A 284 10.63 -17.31 -26.00
CA LEU A 284 10.41 -18.70 -25.58
C LEU A 284 9.07 -18.87 -24.85
N LEU A 285 8.62 -17.84 -24.15
CA LEU A 285 7.33 -17.79 -23.46
C LEU A 285 6.17 -17.38 -24.37
N GLY A 286 6.43 -16.95 -25.60
CA GLY A 286 5.41 -16.49 -26.56
C GLY A 286 4.85 -15.10 -26.25
N ASN A 287 5.57 -14.27 -25.48
CA ASN A 287 5.17 -12.90 -25.18
C ASN A 287 5.43 -11.95 -26.35
N ILE A 288 6.37 -12.30 -27.22
CA ILE A 288 6.76 -11.55 -28.42
C ILE A 288 7.11 -12.54 -29.56
N ASP A 289 6.95 -12.09 -30.80
CA ASP A 289 7.27 -12.85 -32.01
C ASP A 289 8.78 -12.87 -32.37
#